data_AF-A0A1A8I7L0-F1
#
_entry.id   AF-A0A1A8I7L0-F1
#
_cell.length_a   1.000
_cell.length_b   1.000
_cell.length_c   1.000
_cell.angle_alpha   90.00
_cell.angle_beta   90.00
_cell.angle_gamma   90.00
#
_symmetry.space_group_name_H-M   'P 1'
#
loop_
_entity.id
_entity.type
_entity.pdbx_description
1 polymer ?
#
loop_
_entity_poly.entity_id
_entity_poly.type
_entity_poly.pdbx_seq_one_letter_code
_entity_poly.pdbx_strand_id
1 'polypeptide(L)'
;MEETFAESPYYEALDVDSKQKYKDLISRYVGRDPFIMKMSEFSKELRHLPTVEAVDITDYLVLQTFFYTIQQMKAYKRLEAYKLFVSGCVQNLVTKRLPDDCRLVFARVNRSQGSGEAPLKTWIIAKEDGEVIAAHCNCTASLSESCSHVAAVLFSIEAEVRARDVGSCTSAQCRVLMPSNEKEVPAAPVAEIDFFSAKSKKLKPDCSTDGRTAENEPGKFPPCPRVKRGSETYCRFLENLRKNCPNSVALMFLTIPQTAPKEHDYYYGSNTFN
;
A
#
# COMPACT_ATOMS: atom_id res chain seq x y z
N MET A 1 39.10 -7.50 -21.94
CA MET A 1 38.37 -6.23 -21.83
C MET A 1 37.43 -6.44 -20.64
N GLU A 2 37.82 -5.99 -19.44
CA GLU A 2 36.98 -6.12 -18.25
C GLU A 2 35.78 -5.18 -18.44
N GLU A 3 34.58 -5.75 -18.60
CA GLU A 3 33.36 -4.93 -18.56
C GLU A 3 33.26 -4.31 -17.17
N THR A 4 33.31 -2.99 -17.12
CA THR A 4 33.19 -2.23 -15.89
C THR A 4 31.78 -2.42 -15.33
N PHE A 5 31.68 -2.99 -14.13
CA PHE A 5 30.42 -3.16 -13.41
C PHE A 5 29.82 -1.77 -13.13
N ALA A 6 28.69 -1.44 -13.77
CA ALA A 6 28.01 -0.17 -13.54
C ALA A 6 27.24 -0.22 -12.21
N GLU A 7 27.60 0.65 -11.29
CA GLU A 7 27.12 0.65 -9.90
C GLU A 7 25.93 1.60 -9.72
N SER A 8 24.87 1.14 -9.04
CA SER A 8 23.74 2.00 -8.70
C SER A 8 24.01 2.87 -7.46
N PRO A 9 23.28 3.98 -7.27
CA PRO A 9 23.32 4.73 -6.01
C PRO A 9 22.95 3.89 -4.78
N TYR A 10 22.17 2.82 -4.97
CA TYR A 10 21.87 1.88 -3.89
C TYR A 10 23.12 1.09 -3.50
N TYR A 11 23.82 0.52 -4.49
CA TYR A 11 25.07 -0.21 -4.27
C TYR A 11 26.08 0.66 -3.54
N GLU A 12 26.24 1.91 -3.95
CA GLU A 12 27.20 2.83 -3.35
C GLU A 12 26.92 3.17 -1.88
N ALA A 13 25.66 3.10 -1.48
CA ALA A 13 25.24 3.36 -0.10
C ALA A 13 25.40 2.15 0.85
N LEU A 14 25.74 0.96 0.33
CA LEU A 14 25.96 -0.24 1.15
C LEU A 14 27.31 -0.19 1.87
N ASP A 15 27.39 -0.85 3.04
CA ASP A 15 28.66 -1.10 3.72
C ASP A 15 29.53 -2.11 2.97
N VAL A 16 30.80 -2.22 3.34
CA VAL A 16 31.80 -3.03 2.61
C VAL A 16 31.40 -4.50 2.52
N ASP A 17 30.89 -5.10 3.60
CA ASP A 17 30.51 -6.51 3.62
C ASP A 17 29.25 -6.75 2.79
N SER A 18 28.27 -5.86 2.90
CA SER A 18 27.04 -5.91 2.10
C SER A 18 27.30 -5.66 0.61
N LYS A 19 28.23 -4.78 0.24
CA LYS A 19 28.63 -4.55 -1.16
C LYS A 19 29.16 -5.84 -1.79
N GLN A 20 30.05 -6.55 -1.09
CA GLN A 20 30.61 -7.79 -1.61
C GLN A 20 29.53 -8.85 -1.83
N LYS A 21 28.66 -9.08 -0.84
CA LYS A 21 27.54 -10.04 -0.95
C LYS A 21 26.59 -9.68 -2.09
N TYR A 22 26.20 -8.41 -2.20
CA TYR A 22 25.34 -7.91 -3.26
C TYR A 22 25.98 -8.09 -4.64
N LYS A 23 27.28 -7.80 -4.76
CA LYS A 23 28.03 -7.97 -6.01
C LYS A 23 28.12 -9.44 -6.42
N ASP A 24 28.42 -10.34 -5.49
CA ASP A 24 28.50 -11.79 -5.75
C ASP A 24 27.14 -12.35 -6.19
N LEU A 25 26.07 -11.96 -5.50
CA LEU A 25 24.69 -12.32 -5.83
C LEU A 25 24.34 -11.87 -7.25
N ILE A 26 24.57 -10.59 -7.57
CA ILE A 26 24.20 -10.04 -8.87
C ILE A 26 25.06 -10.63 -9.98
N SER A 27 26.36 -10.79 -9.76
CA SER A 27 27.26 -11.40 -10.74
C SER A 27 26.83 -12.83 -11.06
N ARG A 28 26.35 -13.57 -10.05
CA ARG A 28 25.86 -14.94 -10.21
C ARG A 28 24.55 -15.04 -11.00
N TYR A 29 23.57 -14.18 -10.72
CA TYR A 29 22.20 -14.36 -11.25
C TYR A 29 21.82 -13.41 -12.39
N VAL A 30 22.35 -12.19 -12.41
CA VAL A 30 21.88 -11.12 -13.31
C VAL A 30 23.00 -10.60 -14.23
N GLY A 31 24.25 -10.62 -13.76
CA GLY A 31 25.43 -10.09 -14.44
C GLY A 31 25.63 -8.58 -14.31
N ARG A 32 24.63 -7.83 -13.83
CA ARG A 32 24.69 -6.36 -13.65
C ARG A 32 23.61 -5.87 -12.70
N ASP A 33 23.77 -4.66 -12.15
CA ASP A 33 22.87 -4.13 -11.13
C ASP A 33 21.40 -3.97 -11.63
N PRO A 34 20.41 -4.62 -10.99
CA PRO A 34 19.00 -4.49 -11.36
C PRO A 34 18.44 -3.05 -11.27
N PHE A 35 18.97 -2.19 -10.40
CA PHE A 35 18.43 -0.84 -10.19
C PHE A 35 18.69 0.15 -11.33
N ILE A 36 19.68 -0.13 -12.17
CA ILE A 36 20.03 0.65 -13.37
C ILE A 36 19.40 0.10 -14.65
N MET A 37 18.72 -1.05 -14.58
CA MET A 37 18.09 -1.66 -15.75
C MET A 37 16.92 -0.85 -16.27
N LYS A 38 16.75 -0.82 -17.59
CA LYS A 38 15.65 -0.11 -18.24
C LYS A 38 14.38 -0.96 -18.19
N MET A 39 13.22 -0.33 -18.00
CA MET A 39 11.92 -1.01 -17.97
C MET A 39 11.59 -1.72 -19.30
N SER A 40 12.19 -1.29 -20.42
CA SER A 40 12.06 -1.94 -21.73
C SER A 40 12.64 -3.35 -21.78
N GLU A 41 13.49 -3.72 -20.82
CA GLU A 41 14.11 -5.04 -20.74
C GLU A 41 13.27 -6.06 -19.96
N PHE A 42 12.15 -5.62 -19.41
CA PHE A 42 11.24 -6.46 -18.64
C PHE A 42 9.94 -6.65 -19.41
N SER A 43 9.40 -7.86 -19.31
CA SER A 43 8.06 -8.18 -19.75
C SER A 43 7.04 -7.66 -18.74
N LYS A 44 5.97 -7.05 -19.23
CA LYS A 44 4.78 -6.69 -18.42
C LYS A 44 3.77 -7.83 -18.33
N GLU A 45 4.03 -8.93 -19.03
CA GLU A 45 3.11 -10.05 -19.07
C GLU A 45 3.17 -10.79 -17.75
N LEU A 46 2.06 -10.70 -17.02
CA LEU A 46 1.95 -11.27 -15.68
C LEU A 46 2.31 -12.75 -15.70
N ARG A 47 1.87 -13.54 -16.70
CA ARG A 47 2.18 -14.98 -16.87
C ARG A 47 3.64 -15.40 -16.69
N HIS A 48 4.59 -14.47 -16.82
CA HIS A 48 6.02 -14.74 -16.62
C HIS A 48 6.51 -14.61 -15.17
N LEU A 49 5.64 -14.20 -14.25
CA LEU A 49 5.96 -14.18 -12.82
C LEU A 49 6.26 -15.59 -12.29
N PRO A 50 7.21 -15.71 -11.35
CA PRO A 50 7.46 -16.95 -10.63
C PRO A 50 6.23 -17.37 -9.81
N THR A 51 6.07 -18.67 -9.60
CA THR A 51 4.91 -19.28 -8.90
C THR A 51 5.06 -19.18 -7.39
N VAL A 52 5.17 -17.95 -6.87
CA VAL A 52 5.39 -17.70 -5.43
C VAL A 52 4.10 -17.94 -4.66
N GLU A 53 4.13 -18.89 -3.72
CA GLU A 53 3.02 -19.21 -2.81
C GLU A 53 3.23 -18.61 -1.41
N ALA A 54 2.19 -18.67 -0.58
CA ALA A 54 2.25 -18.18 0.80
C ALA A 54 3.31 -18.89 1.66
N VAL A 55 3.64 -20.14 1.32
CA VAL A 55 4.72 -20.92 1.95
C VAL A 55 6.08 -20.32 1.62
N ASP A 56 6.37 -20.02 0.35
CA ASP A 56 7.66 -19.45 -0.09
C ASP A 56 7.88 -18.06 0.49
N ILE A 57 6.82 -17.25 0.55
CA ILE A 57 6.86 -15.93 1.22
C ILE A 57 7.24 -16.09 2.69
N THR A 58 6.71 -17.11 3.35
CA THR A 58 7.02 -17.36 4.75
C THR A 58 8.44 -17.92 4.91
N ASP A 59 8.88 -18.81 4.03
CA ASP A 59 10.23 -19.36 4.04
C ASP A 59 11.28 -18.24 3.91
N TYR A 60 11.15 -17.39 2.89
CA TYR A 60 12.08 -16.28 2.65
C TYR A 60 12.11 -15.26 3.79
N LEU A 61 10.93 -14.78 4.21
CA LEU A 61 10.85 -13.71 5.20
C LEU A 61 11.10 -14.17 6.64
N VAL A 62 10.97 -15.47 6.95
CA VAL A 62 11.16 -16.01 8.31
C VAL A 62 12.45 -16.79 8.44
N LEU A 63 12.64 -17.77 7.57
CA LEU A 63 13.64 -18.82 7.74
C LEU A 63 14.98 -18.39 7.14
N GLN A 64 14.95 -17.71 6.00
CA GLN A 64 16.17 -17.29 5.32
C GLN A 64 16.74 -15.96 5.85
N THR A 65 15.88 -15.01 6.24
CA THR A 65 16.32 -13.64 6.61
C THR A 65 16.45 -13.36 8.12
N PHE A 66 16.41 -14.40 8.98
CA PHE A 66 16.95 -14.45 10.36
C PHE A 66 16.72 -13.30 11.38
N PHE A 67 15.76 -12.38 11.21
CA PHE A 67 15.72 -11.16 12.06
C PHE A 67 14.50 -10.88 12.94
N TYR A 68 13.55 -11.79 13.12
CA TYR A 68 12.38 -11.46 13.94
C TYR A 68 11.81 -12.63 14.74
N THR A 69 11.51 -12.38 16.02
CA THR A 69 10.72 -13.30 16.85
C THR A 69 9.39 -13.63 16.16
N ILE A 70 8.78 -14.79 16.46
CA ILE A 70 7.46 -15.20 15.92
C ILE A 70 6.41 -14.07 16.06
N GLN A 71 6.50 -13.26 17.12
CA GLN A 71 5.59 -12.15 17.38
C GLN A 71 5.86 -10.93 16.50
N GLN A 72 7.13 -10.58 16.26
CA GLN A 72 7.50 -9.56 15.28
C GLN A 72 7.16 -9.99 13.86
N MET A 73 7.26 -11.29 13.53
CA MET A 73 6.81 -11.83 12.26
C MET A 73 5.29 -11.76 12.08
N LYS A 74 4.53 -12.08 13.13
CA LYS A 74 3.08 -11.90 13.16
C LYS A 74 2.69 -10.43 13.01
N ALA A 75 3.47 -9.50 13.55
CA ALA A 75 3.26 -8.06 13.39
C ALA A 75 3.62 -7.57 11.97
N TYR A 76 4.71 -8.09 11.41
CA TYR A 76 5.17 -7.82 10.04
C TYR A 76 4.15 -8.28 8.98
N LYS A 77 3.60 -9.50 9.14
CA LYS A 77 2.48 -10.01 8.32
C LYS A 77 1.19 -9.20 8.49
N ARG A 78 1.00 -8.49 9.61
CA ARG A 78 -0.33 -7.98 10.00
C ARG A 78 -0.63 -6.51 9.75
N LEU A 79 0.31 -5.61 9.49
CA LEU A 79 -0.09 -4.25 9.11
C LEU A 79 0.66 -3.64 7.93
N GLU A 80 1.97 -3.35 7.99
CA GLU A 80 2.51 -2.42 6.99
C GLU A 80 2.66 -3.03 5.58
N ALA A 81 3.27 -4.22 5.45
CA ALA A 81 3.43 -4.87 4.14
C ALA A 81 2.08 -5.22 3.50
N TYR A 82 1.17 -5.80 4.29
CA TYR A 82 -0.18 -6.12 3.82
C TYR A 82 -1.00 -4.86 3.52
N LYS A 83 -0.84 -3.78 4.30
CA LYS A 83 -1.48 -2.48 4.01
C LYS A 83 -0.97 -1.91 2.70
N LEU A 84 0.35 -1.86 2.48
CA LEU A 84 0.95 -1.41 1.21
C LEU A 84 0.42 -2.20 0.02
N PHE A 85 0.31 -3.52 0.17
CA PHE A 85 -0.28 -4.39 -0.84
C PHE A 85 -1.76 -4.06 -1.09
N VAL A 86 -2.60 -4.08 -0.04
CA VAL A 86 -4.05 -3.86 -0.16
C VAL A 86 -4.40 -2.43 -0.60
N SER A 87 -3.58 -1.44 -0.25
CA SER A 87 -3.76 -0.05 -0.70
C SER A 87 -3.25 0.20 -2.12
N GLY A 88 -2.81 -0.83 -2.85
CA GLY A 88 -2.35 -0.69 -4.23
C GLY A 88 -1.06 0.13 -4.36
N CYS A 89 -0.22 0.16 -3.33
CA CYS A 89 1.05 0.89 -3.36
C CYS A 89 2.10 0.22 -4.25
N VAL A 90 1.94 -1.07 -4.56
CA VAL A 90 2.81 -1.79 -5.49
C VAL A 90 2.36 -1.52 -6.93
N GLN A 91 3.29 -1.03 -7.74
CA GLN A 91 3.07 -0.60 -9.12
C GLN A 91 4.16 -1.16 -10.04
N ASN A 92 3.86 -1.24 -11.34
CA ASN A 92 4.82 -1.64 -12.38
C ASN A 92 5.50 -2.98 -12.09
N LEU A 93 4.71 -3.98 -11.71
CA LEU A 93 5.20 -5.34 -11.55
C LEU A 93 5.59 -5.90 -12.93
N VAL A 94 6.88 -6.07 -13.16
CA VAL A 94 7.45 -6.51 -14.43
C VAL A 94 8.51 -7.58 -14.20
N THR A 95 8.74 -8.43 -15.19
CA THR A 95 9.57 -9.63 -15.03
C THR A 95 10.54 -9.80 -16.18
N LYS A 96 11.76 -10.24 -15.86
CA LYS A 96 12.79 -10.63 -16.82
C LYS A 96 13.21 -12.07 -16.53
N ARG A 97 13.33 -12.88 -17.58
CA ARG A 97 13.86 -14.24 -17.45
C ARG A 97 15.38 -14.17 -17.25
N LEU A 98 15.88 -14.98 -16.34
CA LEU A 98 17.29 -15.18 -16.06
C LEU A 98 17.70 -16.62 -16.42
N PRO A 99 19.01 -16.95 -16.44
CA PRO A 99 19.48 -18.34 -16.50
C PRO A 99 18.96 -19.22 -15.36
N ASP A 100 19.15 -20.54 -15.46
CA ASP A 100 18.81 -21.53 -14.43
C ASP A 100 17.36 -21.43 -13.91
N ASP A 101 16.42 -21.22 -14.83
CA ASP A 101 14.98 -21.08 -14.57
C ASP A 101 14.63 -20.02 -13.52
N CYS A 102 15.51 -19.03 -13.35
CA CYS A 102 15.28 -17.90 -12.48
C CYS A 102 14.48 -16.78 -13.18
N ARG A 103 13.84 -15.95 -12.37
CA ARG A 103 13.07 -14.77 -12.78
C ARG A 103 13.51 -13.59 -11.93
N LEU A 104 13.83 -12.48 -12.58
CA LEU A 104 14.01 -11.18 -11.95
C LEU A 104 12.68 -10.43 -12.03
N VAL A 105 12.03 -10.22 -10.89
CA VAL A 105 10.85 -9.37 -10.78
C VAL A 105 11.29 -7.99 -10.32
N PHE A 106 10.77 -6.95 -10.95
CA PHE A 106 10.96 -5.56 -10.55
C PHE A 106 9.60 -4.92 -10.29
N ALA A 107 9.55 -4.06 -9.27
CA ALA A 107 8.36 -3.30 -8.92
C ALA A 107 8.74 -1.92 -8.36
N ARG A 108 7.75 -1.03 -8.35
CA ARG A 108 7.80 0.26 -7.65
C ARG A 108 6.80 0.24 -6.50
N VAL A 109 7.22 0.68 -5.32
CA VAL A 109 6.35 0.72 -4.13
C VAL A 109 6.22 2.15 -3.64
N ASN A 110 5.01 2.70 -3.70
CA ASN A 110 4.71 4.02 -3.16
C ASN A 110 4.78 3.98 -1.63
N ARG A 111 5.30 5.05 -1.03
CA ARG A 111 5.28 5.22 0.42
C ARG A 111 3.87 5.64 0.83
N SER A 112 3.28 4.94 1.78
CA SER A 112 1.89 5.12 2.22
C SER A 112 1.55 6.50 2.79
N GLN A 113 2.56 7.35 3.06
CA GLN A 113 2.43 8.61 3.81
C GLN A 113 2.93 9.87 3.06
N GLY A 114 3.35 9.77 1.80
CA GLY A 114 3.92 10.91 1.06
C GLY A 114 3.36 11.03 -0.35
N SER A 115 2.33 11.87 -0.54
CA SER A 115 1.91 12.30 -1.87
C SER A 115 2.98 13.25 -2.45
N GLY A 116 3.94 12.69 -3.19
CA GLY A 116 4.99 13.47 -3.87
C GLY A 116 6.38 12.86 -3.83
N GLU A 117 6.63 11.88 -2.95
CA GLU A 117 7.93 11.20 -2.91
C GLU A 117 8.06 10.17 -4.03
N ALA A 118 9.27 10.07 -4.58
CA ALA A 118 9.57 9.07 -5.61
C ALA A 118 9.32 7.65 -5.07
N PRO A 119 8.59 6.80 -5.82
CA PRO A 119 8.35 5.42 -5.42
C PRO A 119 9.67 4.68 -5.19
N LEU A 120 9.70 3.82 -4.17
CA LEU A 120 10.81 2.94 -3.91
C LEU A 120 10.91 1.90 -5.02
N LYS A 121 12.13 1.57 -5.42
CA LYS A 121 12.42 0.48 -6.36
C LYS A 121 12.67 -0.78 -5.54
N THR A 122 12.06 -1.87 -5.98
CA THR A 122 12.23 -3.18 -5.36
C THR A 122 12.44 -4.21 -6.46
N TRP A 123 13.38 -5.12 -6.26
CA TRP A 123 13.56 -6.27 -7.13
C TRP A 123 13.68 -7.55 -6.32
N ILE A 124 13.29 -8.65 -6.95
CA ILE A 124 13.24 -9.99 -6.37
C ILE A 124 13.78 -10.97 -7.41
N ILE A 125 14.69 -11.84 -7.00
CA ILE A 125 15.12 -13.01 -7.76
C ILE A 125 14.43 -14.22 -7.15
N ALA A 126 13.69 -14.94 -7.97
CA ALA A 126 13.06 -16.20 -7.56
C ALA A 126 13.13 -17.22 -8.71
N LYS A 127 13.12 -18.50 -8.36
CA LYS A 127 12.96 -19.58 -9.33
C LYS A 127 11.53 -19.62 -9.85
N GLU A 128 11.34 -20.26 -11.00
CA GLU A 128 10.02 -20.41 -11.62
C GLU A 128 9.01 -21.16 -10.74
N ASP A 129 9.49 -22.07 -9.89
CA ASP A 129 8.71 -22.84 -8.91
C ASP A 129 8.27 -22.05 -7.67
N GLY A 130 8.74 -20.81 -7.49
CA GLY A 130 8.36 -19.93 -6.38
C GLY A 130 9.44 -19.71 -5.34
N GLU A 131 10.54 -20.47 -5.34
CA GLU A 131 11.63 -20.30 -4.36
C GLU A 131 12.26 -18.90 -4.51
N VAL A 132 12.14 -18.07 -3.48
CA VAL A 132 12.74 -16.73 -3.45
C VAL A 132 14.20 -16.86 -3.04
N ILE A 133 15.10 -16.39 -3.90
CA ILE A 133 16.56 -16.45 -3.69
C ILE A 133 17.05 -15.21 -2.97
N ALA A 134 16.61 -14.03 -3.42
CA ALA A 134 17.03 -12.75 -2.88
C ALA A 134 16.06 -11.63 -3.25
N ALA A 135 16.01 -10.60 -2.42
CA ALA A 135 15.21 -9.41 -2.68
C ALA A 135 15.85 -8.18 -2.06
N HIS A 136 15.83 -7.08 -2.82
CA HIS A 136 16.34 -5.80 -2.35
C HIS A 136 15.35 -4.67 -2.64
N CYS A 137 15.29 -3.73 -1.69
CA CYS A 137 14.54 -2.49 -1.83
C CYS A 137 15.46 -1.33 -1.49
N ASN A 138 15.39 -0.25 -2.25
CA ASN A 138 16.18 0.96 -2.00
C ASN A 138 15.61 1.85 -0.86
N CYS A 139 14.90 1.26 0.10
CA CYS A 139 14.42 1.98 1.28
C CYS A 139 15.54 2.09 2.32
N THR A 140 15.47 3.06 3.22
CA THR A 140 16.45 3.27 4.31
C THR A 140 16.61 2.07 5.25
N ALA A 141 15.67 1.11 5.25
CA ALA A 141 15.82 -0.18 5.93
C ALA A 141 16.70 -1.18 5.15
N SER A 142 17.56 -0.70 4.23
CA SER A 142 18.30 -1.45 3.20
C SER A 142 19.33 -2.46 3.72
N LEU A 143 19.48 -2.58 5.03
CA LEU A 143 20.29 -3.62 5.67
C LEU A 143 19.54 -4.95 5.86
N SER A 144 18.20 -4.94 5.72
CA SER A 144 17.38 -6.15 5.75
C SER A 144 16.85 -6.42 4.35
N GLU A 145 17.20 -7.58 3.79
CA GLU A 145 16.67 -8.12 2.52
C GLU A 145 15.16 -8.45 2.59
N SER A 146 14.50 -8.08 3.69
CA SER A 146 13.12 -8.43 4.07
C SER A 146 12.30 -7.23 4.57
N CYS A 147 12.53 -6.02 4.06
CA CYS A 147 11.71 -4.86 4.45
C CYS A 147 10.23 -5.00 4.02
N SER A 148 9.31 -4.23 4.62
CA SER A 148 7.86 -4.31 4.32
C SER A 148 7.50 -4.10 2.84
N HIS A 149 8.33 -3.35 2.09
CA HIS A 149 8.16 -3.17 0.65
C HIS A 149 8.44 -4.46 -0.13
N VAL A 150 9.48 -5.22 0.25
CA VAL A 150 9.77 -6.54 -0.33
C VAL A 150 8.58 -7.48 -0.12
N ALA A 151 8.07 -7.57 1.10
CA ALA A 151 6.90 -8.41 1.35
C ALA A 151 5.64 -7.95 0.63
N ALA A 152 5.41 -6.64 0.49
CA ALA A 152 4.28 -6.14 -0.30
C ALA A 152 4.37 -6.57 -1.78
N VAL A 153 5.58 -6.56 -2.36
CA VAL A 153 5.82 -7.06 -3.72
C VAL A 153 5.59 -8.57 -3.79
N LEU A 154 6.10 -9.34 -2.83
CA LEU A 154 5.84 -10.79 -2.74
C LEU A 154 4.34 -11.12 -2.66
N PHE A 155 3.57 -10.41 -1.82
CA PHE A 155 2.10 -10.56 -1.78
C PHE A 155 1.43 -10.20 -3.10
N SER A 156 1.98 -9.21 -3.82
CA SER A 156 1.47 -8.86 -5.15
C SER A 156 1.71 -9.98 -6.15
N ILE A 157 2.90 -10.61 -6.13
CA ILE A 157 3.21 -11.76 -7.00
C ILE A 157 2.25 -12.92 -6.70
N GLU A 158 2.11 -13.32 -5.42
CA GLU A 158 1.23 -14.42 -5.00
C GLU A 158 -0.23 -14.17 -5.41
N ALA A 159 -0.72 -12.93 -5.25
CA ALA A 159 -2.08 -12.59 -5.64
C ALA A 159 -2.30 -12.68 -7.16
N GLU A 160 -1.30 -12.27 -7.96
CA GLU A 160 -1.34 -12.37 -9.42
C GLU A 160 -1.22 -13.83 -9.91
N VAL A 161 -0.46 -14.67 -9.21
CA VAL A 161 -0.38 -16.12 -9.48
C VAL A 161 -1.73 -16.78 -9.16
N ARG A 162 -2.24 -16.58 -7.95
CA ARG A 162 -3.55 -17.10 -7.53
C ARG A 162 -4.69 -16.67 -8.47
N ALA A 163 -4.67 -15.43 -8.94
CA ALA A 163 -5.67 -14.94 -9.88
C ALA A 163 -5.64 -15.67 -11.23
N ARG A 164 -4.47 -16.12 -11.69
CA ARG A 164 -4.33 -16.94 -12.91
C ARG A 164 -4.81 -18.35 -12.71
N ASP A 165 -4.47 -18.98 -11.59
CA ASP A 165 -4.87 -20.36 -11.31
C ASP A 165 -6.38 -20.48 -11.18
N VAL A 166 -7.02 -19.50 -10.52
CA VAL A 166 -8.48 -19.40 -10.45
C VAL A 166 -9.10 -19.12 -11.83
N GLY A 167 -8.46 -18.26 -12.63
CA GLY A 167 -8.89 -17.95 -14.01
C GLY A 167 -8.75 -19.13 -14.98
N SER A 168 -7.85 -20.07 -14.71
CA SER A 168 -7.62 -21.28 -15.51
C SER A 168 -8.70 -22.36 -15.27
N CYS A 169 -9.32 -22.38 -14.08
CA CYS A 169 -10.12 -23.53 -13.65
C CYS A 169 -11.64 -23.32 -13.48
N THR A 170 -12.22 -22.11 -13.46
CA THR A 170 -13.70 -22.00 -13.27
C THR A 170 -14.36 -20.72 -13.81
N SER A 171 -15.56 -20.88 -14.35
CA SER A 171 -16.51 -19.85 -14.80
C SER A 171 -16.64 -18.65 -13.85
N ALA A 172 -16.27 -17.46 -14.35
CA ALA A 172 -16.67 -16.07 -14.07
C ALA A 172 -17.10 -15.57 -12.67
N GLN A 173 -17.28 -16.37 -11.61
CA GLN A 173 -18.03 -15.95 -10.41
C GLN A 173 -17.24 -15.87 -9.09
N CYS A 174 -15.91 -16.04 -9.12
CA CYS A 174 -15.05 -15.73 -7.97
C CYS A 174 -13.85 -14.84 -8.35
N ARG A 175 -14.10 -13.74 -9.06
CA ARG A 175 -13.12 -12.67 -9.18
C ARG A 175 -13.01 -11.97 -7.82
N VAL A 176 -12.01 -12.33 -7.02
CA VAL A 176 -11.59 -11.50 -5.89
C VAL A 176 -11.19 -10.16 -6.48
N LEU A 177 -12.03 -9.15 -6.26
CA LEU A 177 -11.79 -7.78 -6.66
C LEU A 177 -10.52 -7.31 -5.95
N MET A 178 -9.39 -7.44 -6.64
CA MET A 178 -8.20 -6.66 -6.36
C MET A 178 -8.62 -5.19 -6.46
N PRO A 179 -8.44 -4.35 -5.43
CA PRO A 179 -8.78 -2.95 -5.54
C PRO A 179 -7.96 -2.34 -6.68
N SER A 180 -8.63 -1.91 -7.74
CA SER A 180 -8.00 -1.08 -8.76
C SER A 180 -7.53 0.20 -8.11
N ASN A 181 -6.30 0.60 -8.42
CA ASN A 181 -5.75 1.88 -7.99
C ASN A 181 -6.47 2.98 -8.79
N GLU A 182 -7.64 3.40 -8.30
CA GLU A 182 -8.34 4.59 -8.79
C GLU A 182 -7.43 5.79 -8.53
N LYS A 183 -6.78 6.26 -9.59
CA LYS A 183 -6.11 7.55 -9.57
C LYS A 183 -7.21 8.60 -9.56
N GLU A 184 -7.35 9.26 -8.41
CA GLU A 184 -8.25 10.37 -8.11
C GLU A 184 -9.66 9.96 -7.67
N VAL A 185 -9.84 9.94 -6.34
CA VAL A 185 -11.16 10.19 -5.76
C VAL A 185 -11.44 11.68 -5.94
N PRO A 186 -12.50 12.09 -6.66
CA PRO A 186 -12.83 13.50 -6.79
C PRO A 186 -13.08 14.11 -5.41
N ALA A 187 -12.59 15.33 -5.20
CA ALA A 187 -12.83 16.05 -3.95
C ALA A 187 -14.34 16.26 -3.77
N ALA A 188 -14.93 15.53 -2.82
CA ALA A 188 -16.33 15.63 -2.46
C ALA A 188 -16.49 16.40 -1.14
N PRO A 189 -17.60 17.11 -0.93
CA PRO A 189 -17.97 17.64 0.37
C PRO A 189 -17.89 16.54 1.45
N VAL A 190 -17.46 16.86 2.66
CA VAL A 190 -17.32 15.89 3.77
C VAL A 190 -18.62 15.09 4.02
N ALA A 191 -19.78 15.68 3.69
CA ALA A 191 -21.08 15.03 3.81
C ALA A 191 -21.31 13.88 2.80
N GLU A 192 -20.56 13.85 1.71
CA GLU A 192 -20.66 12.89 0.61
C GLU A 192 -19.52 11.85 0.61
N ILE A 193 -18.55 12.00 1.52
CA ILE A 193 -17.48 11.01 1.69
C ILE A 193 -18.03 9.82 2.48
N ASP A 194 -17.99 8.65 1.84
CA ASP A 194 -18.31 7.39 2.50
C ASP A 194 -17.13 6.93 3.37
N PHE A 195 -17.28 7.06 4.70
CA PHE A 195 -16.28 6.64 5.69
C PHE A 195 -16.35 5.15 6.06
N PHE A 196 -17.21 4.35 5.42
CA PHE A 196 -17.23 2.90 5.65
C PHE A 196 -15.94 2.26 5.15
N SER A 197 -15.27 1.52 6.03
CA SER A 197 -14.05 0.81 5.66
C SER A 197 -14.32 -0.20 4.54
N ALA A 198 -13.31 -0.47 3.71
CA ALA A 198 -13.37 -1.52 2.70
C ALA A 198 -13.75 -2.91 3.27
N LYS A 199 -13.58 -3.14 4.58
CA LYS A 199 -14.04 -4.36 5.26
C LYS A 199 -15.55 -4.40 5.46
N SER A 200 -16.20 -3.26 5.72
CA SER A 200 -17.66 -3.16 5.88
C SER A 200 -18.42 -3.36 4.57
N LYS A 201 -17.80 -3.02 3.42
CA LYS A 201 -18.37 -3.24 2.08
C LYS A 201 -18.38 -4.71 1.64
N LYS A 202 -17.64 -5.60 2.32
CA LYS A 202 -17.58 -7.05 2.00
C LYS A 202 -18.69 -7.88 2.66
N LEU A 203 -19.53 -7.28 3.51
CA LEU A 203 -20.60 -7.97 4.25
C LEU A 203 -21.98 -7.73 3.61
N LYS A 204 -22.14 -8.11 2.33
CA LYS A 204 -23.43 -8.49 1.73
C LYS A 204 -23.19 -9.33 0.47
N PRO A 205 -23.18 -10.66 0.57
CA PRO A 205 -23.55 -11.51 -0.55
C PRO A 205 -24.98 -12.01 -0.26
N ASP A 206 -26.00 -11.31 -0.75
CA ASP A 206 -27.36 -11.85 -0.67
C ASP A 206 -27.64 -12.81 -1.84
N CYS A 207 -28.16 -13.95 -1.41
CA CYS A 207 -28.64 -15.12 -2.11
C CYS A 207 -29.77 -14.80 -3.12
N SER A 208 -29.72 -15.51 -4.26
CA SER A 208 -30.83 -15.94 -5.14
C SER A 208 -31.58 -14.95 -6.06
N THR A 209 -31.46 -15.27 -7.35
CA THR A 209 -32.50 -15.32 -8.42
C THR A 209 -33.92 -14.87 -8.07
N ASP A 210 -34.43 -13.83 -8.74
CA ASP A 210 -35.34 -13.94 -9.89
C ASP A 210 -35.79 -12.55 -10.36
N GLY A 211 -35.98 -12.40 -11.67
CA GLY A 211 -36.37 -11.14 -12.30
C GLY A 211 -37.78 -10.70 -11.93
N ARG A 212 -37.93 -9.41 -11.61
CA ARG A 212 -39.06 -8.55 -11.98
C ARG A 212 -38.73 -7.10 -11.62
N THR A 213 -38.89 -6.23 -12.61
CA THR A 213 -38.73 -4.78 -12.54
C THR A 213 -39.69 -4.19 -11.51
N ALA A 214 -39.16 -3.47 -10.53
CA ALA A 214 -39.91 -2.47 -9.76
C ALA A 214 -38.92 -1.40 -9.31
N GLU A 215 -39.13 -0.18 -9.80
CA GLU A 215 -38.51 1.04 -9.31
C GLU A 215 -38.77 1.16 -7.80
N ASN A 216 -37.72 1.29 -7.00
CA ASN A 216 -37.82 1.67 -5.59
C ASN A 216 -36.73 2.70 -5.27
N GLU A 217 -37.20 3.89 -4.94
CA GLU A 217 -36.45 5.04 -4.44
C GLU A 217 -35.48 4.69 -3.29
N PRO A 218 -34.30 5.33 -3.20
CA PRO A 218 -33.39 5.15 -2.08
C PRO A 218 -34.02 5.69 -0.79
N GLY A 219 -34.27 4.78 0.16
CA GLY A 219 -34.80 5.10 1.48
C GLY A 219 -33.95 6.15 2.22
N LYS A 220 -34.59 7.22 2.67
CA LYS A 220 -34.00 8.21 3.58
C LYS A 220 -33.52 7.51 4.86
N PHE A 221 -32.22 7.57 5.12
CA PHE A 221 -31.67 7.20 6.43
C PHE A 221 -32.22 8.16 7.51
N PRO A 222 -32.49 7.68 8.74
CA PRO A 222 -32.84 8.55 9.83
C PRO A 222 -31.66 9.50 10.11
N PRO A 223 -31.91 10.79 10.41
CA PRO A 223 -30.85 11.75 10.65
C PRO A 223 -29.99 11.29 11.84
N CYS A 224 -28.66 11.29 11.67
CA CYS A 224 -27.71 11.12 12.77
C CYS A 224 -28.18 11.99 13.96
N PRO A 225 -28.34 11.44 15.17
CA PRO A 225 -28.76 12.22 16.32
C PRO A 225 -27.74 13.34 16.57
N ARG A 226 -28.00 14.54 16.05
CA ARG A 226 -27.23 15.73 16.40
C ARG A 226 -27.62 16.09 17.82
N VAL A 227 -26.83 15.63 18.78
CA VAL A 227 -26.93 16.08 20.17
C VAL A 227 -26.71 17.60 20.16
N LYS A 228 -27.77 18.36 20.48
CA LYS A 228 -27.69 19.83 20.49
C LYS A 228 -26.67 20.27 21.53
N ARG A 229 -25.79 21.20 21.16
CA ARG A 229 -24.83 21.83 22.08
C ARG A 229 -25.62 22.46 23.24
N GLY A 230 -25.25 22.11 24.47
CA GLY A 230 -25.93 22.57 25.69
C GLY A 230 -27.16 21.75 26.13
N SER A 231 -27.52 20.68 25.42
CA SER A 231 -28.54 19.73 25.92
C SER A 231 -28.05 18.95 27.15
N GLU A 232 -28.97 18.39 27.92
CA GLU A 232 -28.63 17.57 29.10
C GLU A 232 -27.73 16.37 28.74
N THR A 233 -28.00 15.73 27.61
CA THR A 233 -27.17 14.63 27.09
C THR A 233 -25.78 15.09 26.66
N TYR A 234 -25.66 16.31 26.12
CA TYR A 234 -24.38 16.95 25.81
C TYR A 234 -23.56 17.22 27.08
N CYS A 235 -24.18 17.81 28.10
CA CYS A 235 -23.52 18.13 29.36
C CYS A 235 -23.07 16.87 30.11
N ARG A 236 -23.93 15.85 30.18
CA ARG A 236 -23.61 14.56 30.80
C ARG A 236 -22.44 13.84 30.13
N PHE A 237 -22.36 13.92 28.80
CA PHE A 237 -21.22 13.39 28.04
C PHE A 237 -19.92 14.11 28.38
N LEU A 238 -19.94 15.45 28.45
CA LEU A 238 -18.76 16.26 28.80
C LEU A 238 -18.32 16.07 30.25
N GLU A 239 -19.25 15.90 31.19
CA GLU A 239 -18.93 15.58 32.58
C GLU A 239 -18.25 14.22 32.70
N ASN A 240 -18.76 13.20 32.00
CA ASN A 240 -18.13 11.88 31.95
C ASN A 240 -16.75 11.92 31.30
N LEU A 241 -16.56 12.75 30.26
CA LEU A 241 -15.25 12.97 29.64
C LEU A 241 -14.27 13.65 30.60
N ARG A 242 -14.69 14.68 31.34
CA ARG A 242 -13.83 15.33 32.35
C ARG A 242 -13.43 14.38 33.47
N LYS A 243 -14.35 13.51 33.89
CA LYS A 243 -14.12 12.53 34.96
C LYS A 243 -13.16 11.42 34.55
N ASN A 244 -13.27 10.90 33.33
CA ASN A 244 -12.51 9.73 32.88
C ASN A 244 -11.30 10.07 32.00
N CYS A 245 -11.32 11.21 31.32
CA CYS A 245 -10.32 11.61 30.32
C CYS A 245 -10.06 13.13 30.36
N PRO A 246 -9.48 13.65 31.47
CA PRO A 246 -9.36 15.09 31.72
C PRO A 246 -8.52 15.85 30.68
N ASN A 247 -7.57 15.18 30.02
CA ASN A 247 -6.69 15.76 29.00
C ASN A 247 -7.20 15.54 27.56
N SER A 248 -8.46 15.13 27.37
CA SER A 248 -9.02 14.91 26.04
C SER A 248 -9.03 16.20 25.21
N VAL A 249 -8.54 16.13 23.98
CA VAL A 249 -8.55 17.24 22.99
C VAL A 249 -9.96 17.81 22.80
N ALA A 250 -11.00 16.97 22.92
CA ALA A 250 -12.39 17.40 22.82
C ALA A 250 -12.79 18.44 23.88
N LEU A 251 -12.11 18.48 25.04
CA LEU A 251 -12.35 19.46 26.11
C LEU A 251 -11.62 20.78 25.85
N MET A 252 -10.50 20.77 25.14
CA MET A 252 -9.70 21.96 24.83
C MET A 252 -10.38 22.89 23.81
N PHE A 253 -11.18 22.34 22.89
CA PHE A 253 -11.96 23.12 21.93
C PHE A 253 -13.13 23.91 22.55
N LEU A 254 -13.49 23.63 23.80
CA LEU A 254 -14.62 24.29 24.48
C LEU A 254 -14.20 25.50 25.34
N THR A 255 -12.90 25.74 25.50
CA THR A 255 -12.34 26.82 26.34
C THR A 255 -11.88 28.04 25.54
N ILE A 256 -12.00 28.03 24.21
CA ILE A 256 -11.63 29.16 23.35
C ILE A 256 -12.86 30.07 23.18
N PRO A 257 -12.86 31.33 23.65
CA PRO A 257 -13.91 32.29 23.32
C PRO A 257 -13.90 32.56 21.81
N GLN A 258 -15.02 32.31 21.13
CA GLN A 258 -15.21 32.74 19.75
C GLN A 258 -15.50 34.25 19.74
N THR A 259 -14.47 35.08 19.58
CA THR A 259 -14.68 36.44 19.09
C THR A 259 -14.90 36.37 17.58
N ALA A 260 -16.10 36.75 17.15
CA ALA A 260 -16.49 36.79 15.75
C ALA A 260 -15.65 37.84 14.97
N PRO A 261 -15.18 37.55 13.74
CA PRO A 261 -14.73 38.60 12.85
C PRO A 261 -15.95 39.38 12.36
N LYS A 262 -15.97 40.69 12.57
CA LYS A 262 -16.93 41.60 11.92
C LYS A 262 -16.57 41.70 10.44
N GLU A 263 -17.58 41.51 9.60
CA GLU A 263 -17.58 41.87 8.19
C GLU A 263 -17.13 43.34 8.05
N HIS A 264 -16.24 43.61 7.10
CA HIS A 264 -16.02 44.95 6.57
C HIS A 264 -15.98 44.88 5.06
N ASP A 265 -16.85 45.70 4.49
CA ASP A 265 -17.30 45.75 3.11
C ASP A 265 -16.21 46.07 2.08
N TYR A 266 -16.47 45.60 0.86
CA TYR A 266 -15.86 46.00 -0.40
C TYR A 266 -15.82 47.53 -0.57
N TYR A 267 -14.68 48.09 -1.02
CA TYR A 267 -14.69 49.25 -1.92
C TYR A 267 -13.52 49.24 -2.91
N TYR A 268 -13.89 49.57 -4.15
CA TYR A 268 -13.09 49.71 -5.36
C TYR A 268 -11.84 50.56 -5.19
N GLY A 269 -10.77 50.14 -5.87
CA GLY A 269 -9.64 51.01 -6.19
C GLY A 269 -10.04 52.06 -7.22
N SER A 270 -9.63 53.31 -6.95
CA SER A 270 -9.38 54.31 -7.99
C SER A 270 -8.45 55.41 -7.46
N ASN A 271 -7.35 55.57 -8.21
CA ASN A 271 -6.69 56.82 -8.61
C ASN A 271 -5.67 57.53 -7.70
N THR A 272 -4.39 57.31 -8.09
CA THR A 272 -3.42 58.28 -8.66
C THR A 272 -2.91 59.51 -7.88
N PHE A 273 -1.59 59.75 -8.06
CA PHE A 273 -0.77 60.97 -7.89
C PHE A 273 -0.73 61.55 -6.46
N ASN A 274 0.43 61.76 -5.83
CA ASN A 274 1.71 62.34 -6.27
C ASN A 274 2.88 61.74 -5.48
#